data_AF-A0A968IJB5-F1
#
_entry.id   AF-A0A968IJB5-F1
#
_cell.length_a   1.000
_cell.length_b   1.000
_cell.length_c   1.000
_cell.angle_alpha   90.00
_cell.angle_beta   90.00
_cell.angle_gamma   90.00
#
_symmetry.space_group_name_H-M   'P 1'
#
loop_
_entity.id
_entity.type
_entity.pdbx_description
1 polymer ?
#
loop_
_entity_poly.entity_id
_entity_poly.type
_entity_poly.pdbx_seq_one_letter_code
_entity_poly.pdbx_strand_id
1 'polypeptide(L)'
;MQRPNQVELSEDIWAAHCDRIANICQQVINRQPGKLLTIQKNTSSHTVRAVNYKQDCHPIDVSSLNHILKIDREAKTALVEGQVLLGDLCRATLSVGLLPAVIPEYSDFTVSGLINGEGIQSSSHRYWTFFRHDSLPRSYIG
;
A
#
# COMPACT_ATOMS: atom_id res chain seq x y z
N MET A 1 -30.25 -14.88 2.97
CA MET A 1 -29.54 -14.05 1.97
C MET A 1 -28.05 -14.26 2.18
N GLN A 2 -27.43 -15.16 1.41
CA GLN A 2 -26.01 -15.50 1.59
C GLN A 2 -25.15 -14.27 1.28
N ARG A 3 -24.31 -13.85 2.22
CA ARG A 3 -23.35 -12.75 2.04
C ARG A 3 -21.94 -13.32 1.92
N PRO A 4 -21.47 -13.75 0.73
CA PRO A 4 -20.06 -13.99 0.53
C PRO A 4 -19.41 -12.70 0.04
N ASN A 5 -18.27 -12.33 0.64
CA ASN A 5 -17.07 -11.82 -0.03
C ASN A 5 -16.07 -11.32 1.03
N GLN A 6 -15.76 -12.18 2.00
CA GLN A 6 -14.55 -12.02 2.79
C GLN A 6 -13.39 -12.46 1.90
N VAL A 7 -12.35 -11.62 1.75
CA VAL A 7 -11.08 -12.07 1.18
C VAL A 7 -10.33 -12.72 2.33
N GLU A 8 -10.35 -14.04 2.39
CA GLU A 8 -9.56 -14.78 3.37
C GLU A 8 -8.14 -15.01 2.87
N LEU A 9 -7.19 -14.95 3.81
CA LEU A 9 -5.81 -15.27 3.51
C LEU A 9 -5.68 -16.79 3.41
N SER A 10 -5.54 -17.31 2.19
CA SER A 10 -5.21 -18.71 1.96
C SER A 10 -3.69 -18.94 1.98
N GLU A 11 -3.28 -20.18 2.21
CA GLU A 11 -1.87 -20.58 2.11
C GLU A 11 -1.30 -20.28 0.73
N ASP A 12 -2.07 -20.51 -0.33
CA ASP A 12 -1.65 -20.23 -1.72
C ASP A 12 -1.40 -18.73 -1.97
N ILE A 13 -2.29 -17.86 -1.45
CA ILE A 13 -2.13 -16.40 -1.58
C ILE A 13 -0.88 -15.93 -0.84
N TRP A 14 -0.65 -16.47 0.36
CA TRP A 14 0.52 -16.15 1.16
C TRP A 14 1.82 -16.66 0.52
N ALA A 15 1.82 -17.89 -0.01
CA ALA A 15 2.94 -18.45 -0.75
C ALA A 15 3.30 -17.60 -1.98
N ALA A 16 2.30 -17.22 -2.78
CA ALA A 16 2.50 -16.34 -3.92
C ALA A 16 3.02 -14.95 -3.52
N HIS A 17 2.62 -14.43 -2.36
CA HIS A 17 3.20 -13.22 -1.77
C HIS A 17 4.67 -13.43 -1.42
N CYS A 18 5.01 -14.51 -0.73
CA CYS A 18 6.39 -14.85 -0.39
C CYS A 18 7.28 -14.99 -1.62
N ASP A 19 6.80 -15.62 -2.70
CA ASP A 19 7.56 -15.77 -3.96
C ASP A 19 7.91 -14.42 -4.59
N ARG A 20 6.93 -13.50 -4.61
CA ARG A 20 7.15 -12.13 -5.14
C ARG A 20 8.10 -11.33 -4.26
N ILE A 21 8.01 -11.47 -2.94
CA ILE A 21 8.98 -10.87 -2.01
C ILE A 21 10.38 -11.46 -2.21
N ALA A 22 10.50 -12.78 -2.38
CA ALA A 22 11.77 -13.45 -2.64
C ALA A 22 12.42 -12.95 -3.94
N ASN A 23 11.63 -12.78 -5.00
CA ASN A 23 12.11 -12.17 -6.25
C ASN A 23 12.65 -10.75 -6.04
N ILE A 24 11.96 -9.91 -5.27
CA ILE A 24 12.42 -8.55 -4.94
C ILE A 24 13.70 -8.58 -4.09
N CYS A 25 13.77 -9.46 -3.09
CA CYS A 25 14.99 -9.66 -2.31
C CYS A 25 16.16 -10.05 -3.21
N GLN A 26 15.93 -10.93 -4.19
CA GLN A 26 16.97 -11.34 -5.13
C GLN A 26 17.45 -10.17 -6.02
N GLN A 27 16.55 -9.28 -6.44
CA GLN A 27 16.93 -8.05 -7.15
C GLN A 27 17.83 -7.16 -6.27
N VAL A 28 17.48 -6.99 -5.00
CA VAL A 28 18.27 -6.18 -4.04
C VAL A 28 19.65 -6.81 -3.77
N ILE A 29 19.73 -8.14 -3.69
CA ILE A 29 20.99 -8.88 -3.53
C ILE A 29 21.87 -8.71 -4.77
N ASN A 30 21.29 -8.83 -5.97
CA ASN A 30 21.98 -8.74 -7.26
C ASN A 30 22.25 -7.29 -7.71
N ARG A 31 22.05 -6.30 -6.84
CA ARG A 31 22.25 -4.89 -7.16
C ARG A 31 23.70 -4.62 -7.59
N GLN A 32 23.86 -3.62 -8.45
CA GLN A 32 25.19 -3.12 -8.82
C GLN A 32 25.87 -2.48 -7.59
N PRO A 33 27.10 -2.92 -7.20
CA PRO A 33 27.82 -2.32 -6.09
C PRO A 33 28.05 -0.81 -6.30
N GLY A 34 27.94 -0.03 -5.22
CA GLY A 34 28.20 1.41 -5.25
C GLY A 34 27.07 2.28 -5.80
N LYS A 35 26.01 1.70 -6.38
CA LYS A 35 24.82 2.46 -6.80
C LYS A 35 23.75 2.49 -5.71
N LEU A 36 23.08 3.64 -5.59
CA LEU A 36 21.88 3.77 -4.76
C LEU A 36 20.72 2.99 -5.38
N LEU A 37 19.78 2.55 -4.55
CA LEU A 37 18.57 1.86 -5.02
C LEU A 37 17.47 2.85 -5.34
N THR A 38 16.63 2.53 -6.32
CA THR A 38 15.39 3.24 -6.59
C THR A 38 14.25 2.28 -6.87
N ILE A 39 13.02 2.67 -6.56
CA ILE A 39 11.84 1.85 -6.82
C ILE A 39 11.38 2.06 -8.26
N GLN A 40 11.29 0.97 -9.01
CA GLN A 40 10.61 0.87 -10.30
C GLN A 40 9.22 0.27 -10.08
N LYS A 41 8.23 0.87 -10.75
CA LYS A 41 6.82 0.51 -10.64
C LYS A 41 6.08 0.93 -11.92
N ASN A 42 4.91 0.36 -12.14
CA ASN A 42 4.07 0.65 -13.31
C ASN A 42 3.14 1.86 -13.12
N THR A 43 3.16 2.48 -11.94
CA THR A 43 2.33 3.66 -11.62
C THR A 43 3.12 4.95 -11.78
N SER A 44 2.46 5.97 -12.33
CA SER A 44 3.03 7.30 -12.50
C SER A 44 3.30 7.96 -11.14
N SER A 45 4.34 8.78 -11.07
CA SER A 45 4.59 9.62 -9.90
C SER A 45 3.86 10.96 -10.07
N HIS A 46 3.22 11.44 -9.01
CA HIS A 46 2.64 12.78 -8.96
C HIS A 46 3.65 13.86 -8.58
N THR A 47 4.96 13.57 -8.68
CA THR A 47 6.00 14.57 -8.44
C THR A 47 6.16 15.46 -9.65
N VAL A 48 6.19 16.77 -9.43
CA VAL A 48 6.56 17.76 -10.45
C VAL A 48 8.07 17.95 -10.56
N ARG A 49 8.84 17.33 -9.67
CA ARG A 49 10.31 17.47 -9.66
C ARG A 49 10.92 16.61 -10.74
N ALA A 50 11.93 17.15 -11.41
CA ALA A 50 12.80 16.35 -12.28
C ALA A 50 13.46 15.23 -11.46
N VAL A 51 13.34 14.00 -11.95
CA VAL A 51 13.86 12.79 -11.28
C VAL A 51 15.12 12.24 -11.96
N ASN A 52 15.87 13.11 -12.66
CA ASN A 52 17.07 12.73 -13.40
C ASN A 52 18.11 12.01 -12.52
N TYR A 53 18.16 12.33 -11.22
CA TYR A 53 19.03 11.66 -10.25
C TYR A 53 18.77 10.14 -10.15
N LYS A 54 17.57 9.67 -10.50
CA LYS A 54 17.23 8.24 -10.48
C LYS A 54 17.86 7.44 -11.63
N GLN A 55 18.34 8.11 -12.68
CA GLN A 55 18.94 7.46 -13.85
C GLN A 55 20.24 6.73 -13.50
N ASP A 56 20.95 7.18 -12.47
CA ASP A 56 22.18 6.55 -11.99
C ASP A 56 21.94 5.52 -10.87
N CYS A 57 20.70 5.41 -10.37
CA CYS A 57 20.32 4.43 -9.37
C CYS A 57 20.05 3.04 -9.99
N HIS A 58 20.25 1.99 -9.21
CA HIS A 58 19.82 0.64 -9.56
C HIS A 58 18.32 0.47 -9.28
N PRO A 59 17.49 0.19 -10.30
CA PRO A 59 16.06 0.03 -10.12
C PRO A 59 15.72 -1.33 -9.50
N ILE A 60 14.80 -1.33 -8.55
CA ILE A 60 14.17 -2.52 -7.98
C ILE A 60 12.70 -2.52 -8.42
N ASP A 61 12.32 -3.50 -9.22
CA ASP A 61 10.95 -3.67 -9.69
C ASP A 61 10.08 -4.27 -8.58
N VAL A 62 9.10 -3.48 -8.13
CA VAL A 62 8.08 -3.89 -7.16
C VAL A 62 6.68 -3.92 -7.76
N SER A 63 6.55 -3.80 -9.09
CA SER A 63 5.27 -3.67 -9.79
C SER A 63 4.33 -4.85 -9.55
N SER A 64 4.86 -6.03 -9.24
CA SER A 64 4.09 -7.23 -8.90
C SER A 64 3.45 -7.23 -7.51
N LEU A 65 3.76 -6.24 -6.65
CA LEU A 65 3.20 -6.12 -5.31
C LEU A 65 1.85 -5.39 -5.31
N ASN A 66 0.90 -5.81 -6.15
CA ASN A 66 -0.36 -5.13 -6.40
C ASN A 66 -1.62 -5.91 -5.96
N HIS A 67 -1.49 -6.84 -5.02
CA HIS A 67 -2.59 -7.71 -4.58
C HIS A 67 -3.17 -7.34 -3.21
N ILE A 68 -4.48 -7.57 -3.06
CA ILE A 68 -5.17 -7.57 -1.75
C ILE A 68 -5.12 -9.00 -1.23
N LEU A 69 -4.50 -9.20 -0.07
CA LEU A 69 -4.24 -10.54 0.49
C LEU A 69 -5.34 -10.98 1.46
N LYS A 70 -5.90 -10.05 2.25
CA LYS A 70 -6.97 -10.33 3.20
C LYS A 70 -7.81 -9.08 3.44
N ILE A 71 -9.12 -9.25 3.61
CA ILE A 71 -10.00 -8.23 4.18
C ILE A 71 -10.75 -8.85 5.35
N ASP A 72 -10.49 -8.34 6.54
CA ASP A 72 -11.12 -8.77 7.78
C ASP A 72 -12.17 -7.74 8.18
N ARG A 73 -13.45 -8.10 8.01
CA ARG A 73 -14.56 -7.19 8.28
C ARG A 73 -14.72 -6.93 9.78
N GLU A 74 -14.51 -7.94 10.61
CA GLU A 74 -14.71 -7.83 12.06
C GLU A 74 -13.60 -7.01 12.69
N ALA A 75 -12.35 -7.30 12.35
CA ALA A 75 -11.20 -6.52 12.79
C ALA A 75 -11.09 -5.16 12.10
N LYS A 76 -11.85 -4.93 11.01
CA LYS A 76 -11.78 -3.72 10.14
C LYS A 76 -10.38 -3.48 9.60
N THR A 77 -9.69 -4.55 9.21
CA THR A 77 -8.34 -4.48 8.66
C THR A 77 -8.29 -5.03 7.24
N ALA A 78 -7.35 -4.53 6.45
CA ALA A 78 -7.03 -5.09 5.14
C ALA A 78 -5.53 -5.36 5.10
N LEU A 79 -5.15 -6.57 4.72
CA LEU A 79 -3.77 -6.93 4.40
C LEU A 79 -3.59 -6.81 2.90
N VAL A 80 -2.72 -5.90 2.49
CA VAL A 80 -2.55 -5.46 1.10
C VAL A 80 -1.09 -5.25 0.79
N GLU A 81 -0.78 -5.32 -0.50
CA GLU A 81 0.57 -5.07 -0.98
C GLU A 81 0.79 -3.60 -1.35
N GLY A 82 2.05 -3.18 -1.41
CA GLY A 82 2.39 -1.76 -1.51
C GLY A 82 1.93 -1.07 -2.80
N GLN A 83 1.86 -1.78 -3.92
CA GLN A 83 1.42 -1.26 -5.22
C GLN A 83 -0.09 -1.41 -5.45
N VAL A 84 -0.87 -1.90 -4.48
CA VAL A 84 -2.34 -1.87 -4.57
C VAL A 84 -2.80 -0.43 -4.75
N LEU A 85 -3.65 -0.20 -5.76
CA LEU A 85 -4.27 1.09 -5.98
C LEU A 85 -5.37 1.33 -4.94
N LEU A 86 -5.50 2.57 -4.52
CA LEU A 86 -6.52 2.95 -3.55
C LEU A 86 -7.93 2.77 -4.09
N GLY A 87 -8.14 2.96 -5.40
CA GLY A 87 -9.40 2.62 -6.05
C GLY A 87 -9.77 1.15 -5.89
N ASP A 88 -8.80 0.24 -6.05
CA ASP A 88 -9.02 -1.21 -5.88
C ASP A 88 -9.30 -1.55 -4.41
N LEU A 89 -8.54 -0.97 -3.48
CA LEU A 89 -8.77 -1.15 -2.05
C LEU A 89 -10.15 -0.66 -1.62
N CYS A 90 -10.57 0.53 -2.07
CA CYS A 90 -11.89 1.07 -1.80
C CYS A 90 -13.00 0.17 -2.38
N ARG A 91 -12.85 -0.31 -3.62
CA ARG A 91 -13.83 -1.25 -4.23
C ARG A 91 -13.94 -2.54 -3.42
N ALA A 92 -12.82 -3.13 -3.05
CA ALA A 92 -12.79 -4.39 -2.31
C ALA A 92 -13.36 -4.25 -0.90
N THR A 93 -13.00 -3.18 -0.16
CA THR A 93 -13.55 -2.92 1.18
C THR A 93 -15.03 -2.54 1.14
N LEU A 94 -15.47 -1.80 0.11
CA LEU A 94 -16.88 -1.45 -0.07
C LEU A 94 -17.76 -2.68 -0.26
N SER A 95 -17.24 -3.74 -0.90
CA SER A 95 -17.97 -5.01 -1.06
C SER A 95 -18.34 -5.69 0.26
N VAL A 96 -17.61 -5.40 1.34
CA VAL A 96 -17.90 -5.86 2.71
C VAL A 96 -18.53 -4.77 3.59
N GLY A 97 -18.90 -3.63 3.01
CA GLY A 97 -19.52 -2.50 3.71
C GLY A 97 -18.54 -1.68 4.56
N LEU A 98 -17.25 -1.67 4.20
CA LEU A 98 -16.21 -0.87 4.86
C LEU A 98 -15.55 0.10 3.85
N LEU A 99 -14.86 1.10 4.37
CA LEU A 99 -13.98 1.98 3.59
C LEU A 99 -12.76 2.34 4.46
N PRO A 100 -11.60 2.68 3.85
CA PRO A 100 -10.49 3.29 4.58
C PRO A 100 -10.95 4.58 5.28
N ALA A 101 -10.49 4.82 6.51
CA ALA A 101 -10.88 6.01 7.29
C ALA A 101 -10.36 7.32 6.70
N VAL A 102 -9.18 7.26 6.08
CA VAL A 102 -8.62 8.34 5.27
C VAL A 102 -8.77 7.95 3.82
N ILE A 103 -9.70 8.60 3.13
CA ILE A 103 -9.97 8.37 1.71
C ILE A 103 -9.14 9.37 0.90
N PRO A 104 -8.29 8.90 -0.02
CA PRO A 104 -7.56 9.76 -0.92
C PRO A 104 -8.42 10.26 -2.08
N GLU A 105 -8.16 11.48 -2.52
CA GLU A 105 -8.82 12.12 -3.66
C GLU A 105 -8.64 11.32 -4.97
N TYR A 106 -7.45 10.76 -5.17
CA TYR A 106 -7.09 10.06 -6.41
C TYR A 106 -7.06 8.54 -6.24
N SER A 107 -7.73 7.84 -7.15
CA SER A 107 -7.87 6.39 -7.12
C SER A 107 -6.62 5.62 -7.59
N ASP A 108 -5.72 6.28 -8.29
CA ASP A 108 -4.47 5.74 -8.87
C ASP A 108 -3.27 5.85 -7.93
N PHE A 109 -3.45 6.42 -6.74
CA PHE A 109 -2.44 6.37 -5.69
C PHE A 109 -2.25 4.93 -5.20
N THR A 110 -1.00 4.57 -4.91
CA THR A 110 -0.68 3.27 -4.30
C THR A 110 -0.67 3.38 -2.78
N VAL A 111 -0.98 2.29 -2.09
CA VAL A 111 -0.92 2.20 -0.62
C VAL A 111 0.46 2.62 -0.10
N SER A 112 1.55 2.11 -0.71
CA SER A 112 2.90 2.50 -0.32
C SER A 112 3.19 3.97 -0.57
N GLY A 113 2.66 4.54 -1.66
CA GLY A 113 2.84 5.94 -2.01
C GLY A 113 2.25 6.86 -0.94
N LEU A 114 1.06 6.53 -0.45
CA LEU A 114 0.41 7.26 0.63
C LEU A 114 1.13 7.09 1.96
N ILE A 115 1.56 5.87 2.29
CA ILE A 115 2.31 5.62 3.53
C ILE A 115 3.62 6.43 3.56
N ASN A 116 4.39 6.41 2.47
CA ASN A 116 5.67 7.12 2.40
C ASN A 116 5.51 8.65 2.22
N GLY A 117 4.34 9.10 1.76
CA GLY A 117 4.01 10.50 1.55
C GLY A 117 3.10 11.10 2.62
N GLU A 118 2.98 10.43 3.79
CA GLU A 118 1.99 10.68 4.86
C GLU A 118 0.53 10.42 4.45
N GLY A 119 0.11 10.88 3.27
CA GLY A 119 -1.25 10.68 2.78
C GLY A 119 -2.27 11.51 3.56
N ILE A 120 -2.00 12.80 3.72
CA ILE A 120 -2.92 13.77 4.33
C ILE A 120 -4.06 14.04 3.35
N GLN A 121 -5.30 13.92 3.82
CA GLN A 121 -6.53 14.12 3.04
C GLN A 121 -7.61 14.84 3.86
N SER A 122 -8.79 15.07 3.30
CA SER A 122 -9.86 15.86 3.93
C SER A 122 -10.29 15.33 5.31
N SER A 123 -10.34 14.01 5.51
CA SER A 123 -10.69 13.40 6.79
C SER A 123 -9.52 13.30 7.78
N SER A 124 -8.32 13.77 7.40
CA SER A 124 -7.13 13.70 8.27
C SER A 124 -7.20 14.57 9.51
N HIS A 125 -8.05 15.60 9.55
CA HIS A 125 -8.31 16.36 10.76
C HIS A 125 -8.94 15.49 11.88
N ARG A 126 -9.59 14.38 11.51
CA ARG A 126 -10.26 13.45 12.43
C ARG A 126 -9.51 12.14 12.63
N TYR A 127 -8.86 11.64 11.57
CA TYR A 127 -8.22 10.32 11.55
C TYR A 127 -6.71 10.38 11.28
N TRP A 128 -6.10 11.57 11.36
CA TRP A 128 -4.70 11.81 11.03
C TRP A 128 -4.36 11.41 9.58
N THR A 129 -3.09 11.23 9.27
CA THR A 129 -2.58 10.84 7.96
C THR A 129 -2.91 9.37 7.64
N PHE A 130 -2.96 9.01 6.36
CA PHE A 130 -3.27 7.65 5.90
C PHE A 130 -2.38 6.57 6.55
N PHE A 131 -1.12 6.90 6.84
CA PHE A 131 -0.18 6.00 7.52
C PHE A 131 -0.54 5.76 9.00
N ARG A 132 -1.08 6.76 9.70
CA ARG A 132 -1.22 6.73 11.15
C ARG A 132 -2.69 6.72 11.56
N HIS A 133 -3.32 5.55 11.49
CA HIS A 133 -4.70 5.40 11.94
C HIS A 133 -4.84 5.19 13.46
N ASP A 134 -3.76 4.78 14.16
CA ASP A 134 -3.76 4.61 15.62
C ASP A 134 -2.36 4.82 16.21
N SER A 135 -2.18 5.87 17.03
CA SER A 135 -1.18 5.93 18.12
C SER A 135 -1.15 7.29 18.83
N LEU A 136 -2.11 7.52 19.73
CA LEU A 136 -1.83 8.14 21.04
C LEU A 136 -2.70 7.44 22.12
N PRO A 137 -2.19 7.28 23.36
CA PRO A 137 -2.89 6.62 24.46
C PRO A 137 -4.19 7.33 24.83
N ARG A 138 -5.17 6.57 25.35
CA ARG A 138 -6.34 7.08 26.09
C ARG A 138 -5.88 7.98 27.23
N SER A 139 -5.71 9.27 26.96
CA SER A 139 -5.81 10.36 27.95
C SER A 139 -5.44 11.68 27.30
N TYR A 140 -6.43 12.51 26.97
CA TYR A 140 -6.29 13.95 27.08
C TYR A 140 -7.58 14.53 27.66
N ILE A 141 -7.48 14.83 28.95
CA ILE A 141 -8.07 15.94 29.70
C ILE A 141 -8.99 16.86 28.90
N GLY A 142 -10.25 16.87 29.32
CA GLY A 142 -11.28 17.89 29.19
C GLY A 142 -12.32 17.59 30.24
#